data_AF-A0A7V2APT4-F1
#
_entry.id   AF-A0A7V2APT4-F1
#
_cell.length_a   1.000
_cell.length_b   1.000
_cell.length_c   1.000
_cell.angle_alpha   90.00
_cell.angle_beta   90.00
_cell.angle_gamma   90.00
#
_symmetry.space_group_name_H-M   'P 1'
#
loop_
_entity.id
_entity.type
_entity.pdbx_description
1 polymer ?
#
loop_
_entity_poly.entity_id
_entity_poly.type
_entity_poly.pdbx_seq_one_letter_code
_entity_poly.pdbx_strand_id
1 'polypeptide(L)'
;MFCHQCEQCPSGGCTKVGVCGKDENIASLQDTIVFGLKGIAAYAVHARELGFSDPEVDAITHEALYMTLTNSNFNLSEHISMAMKVGTATVKVMDLLDRAHTSRLGVPQPVTVTEDRIEGKCILVTGHNLFALEELLRQSDGKGVNIYTHSEMLPAHGYPLLKKFPHLKGNVGKAWYDQRRVFEDFPGAILGTTNCLMPVKGTYSDRFYSYGVAGLEGVNKIEDDNFAPLIEKALSLPAADIRSDKLLVTGYHHESVLGLAPEIIDAVKTGKIKRFFVIAGCDAPGKGGEYYRELALSLPENCVILTTSCGKYRFNDHDFGTVPGTNIPRYIDLGQCNNSGSAVKIAAALAGAFGCTV
;
A
#
# COMPACT_ATOMS: atom_id res chain seq x y z
N MET A 1 7.51 22.83 -18.25
CA MET A 1 6.08 22.81 -17.86
C MET A 1 5.21 22.19 -18.95
N PHE A 2 4.01 21.73 -18.62
CA PHE A 2 2.94 21.47 -19.59
C PHE A 2 1.59 21.80 -18.95
N CYS A 3 0.92 22.87 -19.37
CA CYS A 3 -0.35 23.29 -18.77
C CYS A 3 -1.38 23.63 -19.85
N HIS A 4 -2.60 23.08 -19.70
CA HIS A 4 -3.70 23.23 -20.67
C HIS A 4 -5.07 23.47 -20.03
N GLN A 5 -5.10 23.97 -18.79
CA GLN A 5 -6.35 24.04 -18.00
C GLN A 5 -7.28 25.22 -18.34
N CYS A 6 -6.85 26.17 -19.18
CA CYS A 6 -7.62 27.38 -19.47
C CYS A 6 -7.86 27.58 -20.96
N GLU A 7 -8.91 28.32 -21.31
CA GLU A 7 -9.35 28.57 -22.69
C GLU A 7 -8.27 29.27 -23.55
N GLN A 8 -7.48 30.16 -22.95
CA GLN A 8 -6.43 30.91 -23.65
C GLN A 8 -5.19 30.06 -23.98
N CYS A 9 -5.19 28.77 -23.61
CA CYS A 9 -4.08 27.88 -23.90
C CYS A 9 -3.93 27.68 -25.42
N PRO A 10 -2.71 27.80 -25.98
CA PRO A 10 -2.50 27.49 -27.39
C PRO A 10 -2.75 26.01 -27.67
N SER A 11 -3.01 25.71 -28.95
CA SER A 11 -3.06 24.33 -29.45
C SER A 11 -1.75 23.60 -29.08
N GLY A 12 -1.86 22.53 -28.30
CA GLY A 12 -0.72 21.74 -27.83
C GLY A 12 -0.18 22.10 -26.42
N GLY A 13 -0.79 23.03 -25.69
CA GLY A 13 -0.40 23.31 -24.30
C GLY A 13 0.62 24.44 -24.13
N CYS A 14 0.64 25.08 -22.96
CA CYS A 14 1.72 25.98 -22.56
C CYS A 14 2.95 25.15 -22.14
N THR A 15 4.04 25.23 -22.90
CA THR A 15 5.24 24.38 -22.71
C THR A 15 6.49 25.11 -22.20
N LYS A 16 6.54 26.45 -22.35
CA LYS A 16 7.67 27.29 -21.91
C LYS A 16 7.26 28.31 -20.83
N VAL A 17 6.19 29.04 -21.10
CA VAL A 17 5.53 29.97 -20.18
C VAL A 17 4.03 29.91 -20.47
N GLY A 18 3.20 30.09 -19.44
CA GLY A 18 1.75 30.22 -19.58
C GLY A 18 1.39 31.54 -20.25
N VAL A 19 0.37 31.54 -21.11
CA VAL A 19 -0.22 32.79 -21.65
C VAL A 19 -0.71 33.71 -20.52
N CYS A 20 -1.11 33.12 -19.39
CA CYS A 20 -1.47 33.83 -18.15
C CYS A 20 -0.28 34.38 -17.35
N GLY A 21 0.96 34.21 -17.81
CA GLY A 21 2.17 34.64 -17.11
C GLY A 21 2.74 33.63 -16.11
N LYS A 22 2.13 32.44 -15.95
CA LYS A 22 2.66 31.36 -15.09
C LYS A 22 3.97 30.81 -15.66
N ASP A 23 5.06 30.88 -14.90
CA ASP A 23 6.35 30.32 -15.29
C ASP A 23 6.44 28.80 -15.06
N GLU A 24 7.57 28.21 -15.44
CA GLU A 24 7.79 26.78 -15.32
C GLU A 24 7.92 26.27 -13.88
N ASN A 25 8.45 27.08 -12.97
CA ASN A 25 8.63 26.70 -11.56
C ASN A 25 7.29 26.62 -10.85
N ILE A 26 6.44 27.64 -11.02
CA ILE A 26 5.08 27.67 -10.46
C ILE A 26 4.25 26.55 -11.08
N ALA A 27 4.34 26.33 -12.38
CA ALA A 27 3.64 25.21 -13.03
C ALA A 27 4.05 23.86 -12.42
N SER A 28 5.36 23.60 -12.26
CA SER A 28 5.86 22.36 -11.67
C SER A 28 5.48 22.19 -10.19
N LEU A 29 5.44 23.27 -9.41
CA LEU A 29 4.94 23.22 -8.04
C LEU A 29 3.44 22.92 -7.99
N GLN A 30 2.63 23.51 -8.86
CA GLN A 30 1.20 23.18 -8.95
C GLN A 30 0.98 21.71 -9.35
N ASP A 31 1.76 21.18 -10.29
CA ASP A 31 1.73 19.75 -10.64
C ASP A 31 2.11 18.87 -9.44
N THR A 32 3.12 19.28 -8.66
CA THR A 32 3.58 18.57 -7.45
C THR A 32 2.52 18.59 -6.34
N ILE A 33 1.85 19.73 -6.14
CA ILE A 33 0.72 19.89 -5.21
C ILE A 33 -0.41 18.93 -5.61
N VAL A 34 -0.85 18.97 -6.88
CA VAL A 34 -1.92 18.09 -7.38
C VAL A 34 -1.52 16.61 -7.27
N PHE A 35 -0.25 16.28 -7.51
CA PHE A 35 0.26 14.93 -7.28
C PHE A 35 0.15 14.50 -5.80
N GLY A 36 0.54 15.36 -4.87
CA GLY A 36 0.38 15.11 -3.43
C GLY A 36 -1.10 14.94 -3.02
N LEU A 37 -2.01 15.75 -3.58
CA LEU A 37 -3.45 15.63 -3.34
C LEU A 37 -4.02 14.27 -3.76
N LYS A 38 -3.47 13.63 -4.80
CA LYS A 38 -3.85 12.25 -5.17
C LYS A 38 -3.47 11.24 -4.08
N GLY A 39 -2.31 11.42 -3.45
CA GLY A 39 -1.87 10.62 -2.31
C GLY A 39 -2.78 10.79 -1.09
N ILE A 40 -3.17 12.04 -0.80
CA ILE A 40 -4.15 12.32 0.27
C ILE A 40 -5.47 11.62 -0.01
N ALA A 41 -6.01 11.77 -1.23
CA ALA A 41 -7.27 11.16 -1.63
C ALA A 41 -7.24 9.63 -1.51
N ALA A 42 -6.12 8.98 -1.89
CA ALA A 42 -5.96 7.53 -1.81
C ALA A 42 -6.15 6.98 -0.38
N TYR A 43 -5.72 7.71 0.64
CA TYR A 43 -5.90 7.30 2.04
C TYR A 43 -7.19 7.83 2.66
N ALA A 44 -7.59 9.05 2.33
CA ALA A 44 -8.80 9.68 2.87
C ALA A 44 -10.07 8.93 2.46
N VAL A 45 -10.14 8.41 1.24
CA VAL A 45 -11.29 7.60 0.78
C VAL A 45 -11.46 6.35 1.65
N HIS A 46 -10.39 5.60 1.90
CA HIS A 46 -10.45 4.40 2.75
C HIS A 46 -10.76 4.73 4.21
N ALA A 47 -10.18 5.82 4.74
CA ALA A 47 -10.47 6.25 6.11
C ALA A 47 -11.97 6.56 6.28
N ARG A 48 -12.60 7.19 5.28
CA ARG A 48 -14.03 7.52 5.32
C ARG A 48 -14.94 6.30 5.27
N GLU A 49 -14.59 5.27 4.50
CA GLU A 49 -15.30 3.97 4.51
C GLU A 49 -15.30 3.33 5.92
N LEU A 50 -14.26 3.60 6.70
CA LEU A 50 -14.13 3.17 8.09
C LEU A 50 -14.75 4.14 9.11
N GLY A 51 -15.36 5.25 8.66
CA GLY A 51 -15.98 6.28 9.50
C GLY A 51 -15.01 7.34 10.04
N PHE A 52 -13.80 7.43 9.51
CA PHE A 52 -12.77 8.38 9.94
C PHE A 52 -12.62 9.53 8.94
N SER A 53 -12.46 10.75 9.45
CA SER A 53 -12.16 11.96 8.65
C SER A 53 -11.33 12.94 9.47
N ASP A 54 -10.66 13.87 8.80
CA ASP A 54 -9.90 14.96 9.43
C ASP A 54 -10.24 16.28 8.73
N PRO A 55 -10.91 17.24 9.41
CA PRO A 55 -11.32 18.50 8.79
C PRO A 55 -10.16 19.37 8.30
N GLU A 56 -8.97 19.24 8.88
CA GLU A 56 -7.80 20.01 8.46
C GLU A 56 -7.23 19.45 7.15
N VAL A 57 -7.16 18.12 7.01
CA VAL A 57 -6.79 17.47 5.75
C VAL A 57 -7.76 17.89 4.63
N ASP A 58 -9.06 17.95 4.92
CA ASP A 58 -10.08 18.36 3.96
C ASP A 58 -9.96 19.84 3.59
N ALA A 59 -9.72 20.71 4.57
CA ALA A 59 -9.48 22.14 4.32
C ALA A 59 -8.23 22.37 3.46
N ILE A 60 -7.12 21.68 3.75
CA ILE A 60 -5.88 21.76 2.96
C ILE A 60 -6.11 21.28 1.54
N THR A 61 -6.89 20.21 1.35
CA THR A 61 -7.20 19.68 0.02
C THR A 61 -7.93 20.71 -0.83
N HIS A 62 -8.96 21.37 -0.28
CA HIS A 62 -9.70 22.41 -0.99
C HIS A 62 -8.85 23.66 -1.28
N GLU A 63 -8.09 24.12 -0.28
CA GLU A 63 -7.22 25.30 -0.41
C GLU A 63 -6.13 25.08 -1.47
N ALA A 64 -5.46 23.93 -1.42
CA ALA A 64 -4.42 23.55 -2.38
C ALA A 64 -4.97 23.46 -3.81
N LEU A 65 -6.13 22.85 -4.00
CA LEU A 65 -6.74 22.72 -5.32
C LEU A 65 -7.18 24.09 -5.88
N TYR A 66 -7.70 24.98 -5.03
CA TYR A 66 -8.06 26.34 -5.47
C TYR A 66 -6.83 27.20 -5.79
N MET A 67 -5.72 27.02 -5.06
CA MET A 67 -4.45 27.69 -5.34
C MET A 67 -3.90 27.36 -6.74
N THR A 68 -4.16 26.15 -7.27
CA THR A 68 -3.67 25.74 -8.59
C THR A 68 -4.56 26.19 -9.76
N LEU A 69 -5.71 26.82 -9.48
CA LEU A 69 -6.62 27.35 -10.51
C LEU A 69 -5.97 28.51 -11.30
N THR A 70 -6.39 28.66 -12.56
CA THR A 70 -5.92 29.75 -13.44
C THR A 70 -6.13 31.12 -12.78
N ASN A 71 -5.08 31.95 -12.80
CA ASN A 71 -5.06 33.31 -12.25
C ASN A 71 -5.36 33.41 -10.73
N SER A 72 -5.17 32.32 -9.98
CA SER A 72 -5.38 32.30 -8.52
C SER A 72 -4.14 32.77 -7.74
N ASN A 73 -2.96 32.22 -8.06
CA ASN A 73 -1.74 32.52 -7.33
C ASN A 73 -0.49 32.43 -8.25
N PHE A 74 0.42 33.40 -8.13
CA PHE A 74 1.70 33.44 -8.84
C PHE A 74 2.92 33.67 -7.92
N ASN A 75 2.75 33.50 -6.60
CA ASN A 75 3.81 33.69 -5.62
C ASN A 75 4.57 32.36 -5.40
N LEU A 76 5.86 32.33 -5.75
CA LEU A 76 6.69 31.13 -5.65
C LEU A 76 6.80 30.60 -4.21
N SER A 77 7.03 31.48 -3.23
CA SER A 77 7.18 31.09 -1.82
C SER A 77 5.90 30.48 -1.26
N GLU A 78 4.74 31.03 -1.62
CA GLU A 78 3.45 30.48 -1.18
C GLU A 78 3.18 29.09 -1.79
N HIS A 79 3.61 28.84 -3.02
CA HIS A 79 3.52 27.50 -3.63
C HIS A 79 4.43 26.48 -2.93
N ILE A 80 5.65 26.89 -2.53
CA ILE A 80 6.54 26.04 -1.72
C ILE A 80 5.88 25.74 -0.37
N SER A 81 5.35 26.75 0.32
CA SER A 81 4.64 26.56 1.59
C SER A 81 3.42 25.65 1.43
N MET A 82 2.66 25.77 0.35
CA MET A 82 1.51 24.90 0.07
C MET A 82 1.95 23.46 -0.21
N ALA A 83 3.03 23.25 -0.97
CA ALA A 83 3.57 21.91 -1.19
C ALA A 83 3.98 21.24 0.14
N MET A 84 4.61 21.98 1.05
CA MET A 84 4.93 21.49 2.40
C MET A 84 3.66 21.20 3.23
N LYS A 85 2.63 22.06 3.14
CA LYS A 85 1.33 21.88 3.82
C LYS A 85 0.61 20.62 3.34
N VAL A 86 0.64 20.34 2.03
CA VAL A 86 0.16 19.09 1.44
C VAL A 86 0.95 17.90 1.98
N GLY A 87 2.28 18.01 2.10
CA GLY A 87 3.11 16.98 2.75
C GLY A 87 2.69 16.68 4.20
N THR A 88 2.41 17.73 5.00
CA THR A 88 1.88 17.57 6.36
C THR A 88 0.52 16.88 6.37
N ALA A 89 -0.40 17.26 5.48
CA ALA A 89 -1.70 16.62 5.34
C ALA A 89 -1.59 15.14 4.94
N THR A 90 -0.63 14.78 4.08
CA THR A 90 -0.34 13.39 3.72
C THR A 90 0.08 12.57 4.95
N VAL A 91 0.97 13.09 5.79
CA VAL A 91 1.36 12.40 7.04
C VAL A 91 0.16 12.24 7.98
N LYS A 92 -0.67 13.27 8.12
CA LYS A 92 -1.88 13.24 8.96
C LYS A 92 -2.88 12.19 8.49
N VAL A 93 -3.17 12.11 7.20
CA VAL A 93 -4.14 11.14 6.69
C VAL A 93 -3.60 9.71 6.74
N MET A 94 -2.28 9.50 6.60
CA MET A 94 -1.67 8.19 6.84
C MET A 94 -1.86 7.74 8.29
N ASP A 95 -1.64 8.63 9.26
CA ASP A 95 -1.91 8.33 10.68
C ASP A 95 -3.40 8.11 10.96
N LEU A 96 -4.28 8.89 10.33
CA LEU A 96 -5.73 8.69 10.42
C LEU A 96 -6.14 7.30 9.95
N LEU A 97 -5.64 6.86 8.78
CA LEU A 97 -5.95 5.55 8.21
C LEU A 97 -5.34 4.41 9.06
N ASP A 98 -4.13 4.60 9.57
CA ASP A 98 -3.48 3.68 10.50
C ASP A 98 -4.35 3.46 11.75
N ARG A 99 -4.83 4.53 12.40
CA ARG A 99 -5.78 4.46 13.52
C ARG A 99 -7.11 3.82 13.14
N ALA A 100 -7.65 4.15 11.97
CA ALA A 100 -8.89 3.56 11.49
C ALA A 100 -8.76 2.03 11.38
N HIS A 101 -7.68 1.55 10.74
CA HIS A 101 -7.39 0.12 10.65
C HIS A 101 -7.18 -0.52 12.02
N THR A 102 -6.30 0.02 12.87
CA THR A 102 -5.97 -0.64 14.15
C THR A 102 -7.14 -0.63 15.14
N SER A 103 -7.96 0.43 15.17
CA SER A 103 -9.15 0.49 16.02
C SER A 103 -10.21 -0.55 15.64
N ARG A 104 -10.32 -0.87 14.35
CA ARG A 104 -11.36 -1.76 13.82
C ARG A 104 -10.87 -3.21 13.76
N LEU A 105 -9.68 -3.42 13.22
CA LEU A 105 -9.15 -4.73 12.87
C LEU A 105 -8.14 -5.28 13.90
N GLY A 106 -7.70 -4.44 14.85
CA GLY A 106 -6.65 -4.72 15.81
C GLY A 106 -5.26 -4.37 15.29
N VAL A 107 -4.28 -4.29 16.19
CA VAL A 107 -2.88 -4.02 15.85
C VAL A 107 -2.26 -5.23 15.14
N PRO A 108 -1.65 -5.07 13.95
CA PRO A 108 -1.03 -6.17 13.23
C PRO A 108 0.00 -6.94 14.07
N GLN A 109 -0.04 -8.27 13.95
CA GLN A 109 0.89 -9.18 14.61
C GLN A 109 1.70 -9.96 13.56
N PRO A 110 3.01 -10.22 13.82
CA PRO A 110 3.85 -10.98 12.91
C PRO A 110 3.23 -12.35 12.56
N VAL A 111 3.23 -12.68 11.28
CA VAL A 111 2.65 -13.92 10.77
C VAL A 111 3.41 -14.42 9.54
N THR A 112 3.51 -15.74 9.44
CA THR A 112 3.98 -16.44 8.25
C THR A 112 2.76 -16.88 7.42
N VAL A 113 2.79 -16.55 6.12
CA VAL A 113 1.70 -16.76 5.18
C VAL A 113 2.19 -17.65 4.04
N THR A 114 1.38 -18.60 3.58
CA THR A 114 1.73 -19.40 2.39
C THR A 114 1.64 -18.55 1.13
N GLU A 115 2.60 -18.70 0.22
CA GLU A 115 2.59 -18.07 -1.09
C GLU A 115 2.28 -19.09 -2.19
N ASP A 116 1.42 -18.74 -3.15
CA ASP A 116 1.05 -19.54 -4.33
C ASP A 116 0.41 -20.92 -4.03
N ARG A 117 0.04 -21.21 -2.78
CA ARG A 117 -0.71 -22.42 -2.39
C ARG A 117 -2.21 -22.15 -2.47
N ILE A 118 -2.90 -22.73 -3.44
CA ILE A 118 -4.31 -22.42 -3.74
C ILE A 118 -5.14 -23.70 -3.68
N GLU A 119 -6.23 -23.69 -2.92
CA GLU A 119 -7.11 -24.85 -2.75
C GLU A 119 -8.59 -24.45 -2.83
N GLY A 120 -9.42 -25.33 -3.40
CA GLY A 120 -10.87 -25.18 -3.44
C GLY A 120 -11.36 -24.09 -4.38
N LYS A 121 -12.63 -23.68 -4.20
CA LYS A 121 -13.20 -22.50 -4.87
C LYS A 121 -12.56 -21.26 -4.27
N CYS A 122 -12.16 -20.30 -5.09
CA CYS A 122 -11.31 -19.22 -4.59
C CYS A 122 -11.60 -17.85 -5.19
N ILE A 123 -11.28 -16.81 -4.41
CA ILE A 123 -11.27 -15.41 -4.81
C ILE A 123 -9.89 -14.82 -4.51
N LEU A 124 -9.31 -14.09 -5.46
CA LEU A 124 -8.07 -13.33 -5.28
C LEU A 124 -8.39 -11.85 -5.09
N VAL A 125 -7.92 -11.26 -3.99
CA VAL A 125 -8.14 -9.85 -3.65
C VAL A 125 -6.85 -9.06 -3.83
N THR A 126 -6.88 -8.03 -4.65
CA THR A 126 -5.75 -7.12 -4.91
C THR A 126 -6.12 -5.67 -4.55
N GLY A 127 -5.11 -4.81 -4.41
CA GLY A 127 -5.25 -3.41 -4.00
C GLY A 127 -4.90 -3.22 -2.53
N HIS A 128 -5.61 -2.33 -1.84
CA HIS A 128 -5.28 -1.97 -0.45
C HIS A 128 -6.48 -1.97 0.50
N ASN A 129 -7.71 -2.08 -0.01
CA ASN A 129 -8.90 -1.77 0.78
C ASN A 129 -9.24 -2.90 1.77
N LEU A 130 -8.91 -2.70 3.05
CA LEU A 130 -9.16 -3.68 4.11
C LEU A 130 -10.64 -3.73 4.55
N PHE A 131 -11.41 -2.66 4.31
CA PHE A 131 -12.86 -2.67 4.54
C PHE A 131 -13.56 -3.62 3.56
N ALA A 132 -13.27 -3.49 2.26
CA ALA A 132 -13.80 -4.38 1.23
C ALA A 132 -13.42 -5.86 1.47
N LEU A 133 -12.18 -6.11 1.93
CA LEU A 133 -11.76 -7.46 2.30
C LEU A 133 -12.54 -7.99 3.50
N GLU A 134 -12.74 -7.19 4.55
CA GLU A 134 -13.53 -7.61 5.72
C GLU A 134 -14.96 -7.97 5.31
N GLU A 135 -15.60 -7.13 4.49
CA GLU A 135 -16.97 -7.35 4.07
C GLU A 135 -17.09 -8.60 3.18
N LEU A 136 -16.15 -8.80 2.26
CA LEU A 136 -16.06 -10.04 1.50
C LEU A 136 -15.90 -11.26 2.41
N LEU A 137 -15.02 -11.19 3.42
CA LEU A 137 -14.80 -12.30 4.35
C LEU A 137 -16.06 -12.64 5.13
N ARG A 138 -16.78 -11.62 5.64
CA ARG A 138 -18.06 -11.79 6.34
C ARG A 138 -19.12 -12.42 5.44
N GLN A 139 -19.28 -11.90 4.22
CA GLN A 139 -20.31 -12.39 3.29
C GLN A 139 -19.98 -13.76 2.70
N SER A 140 -18.71 -14.17 2.67
CA SER A 140 -18.28 -15.49 2.16
C SER A 140 -18.13 -16.55 3.24
N ASP A 141 -18.26 -16.19 4.52
CA ASP A 141 -18.10 -17.12 5.63
C ASP A 141 -19.09 -18.29 5.54
N GLY A 142 -18.59 -19.51 5.70
CA GLY A 142 -19.39 -20.74 5.56
C GLY A 142 -19.89 -21.08 4.15
N LYS A 143 -19.58 -20.29 3.10
CA LYS A 143 -20.06 -20.54 1.73
C LYS A 143 -19.19 -21.48 0.89
N GLY A 144 -18.05 -21.92 1.41
CA GLY A 144 -17.16 -22.86 0.72
C GLY A 144 -16.25 -22.19 -0.34
N VAL A 145 -15.96 -20.89 -0.20
CA VAL A 145 -14.99 -20.16 -1.02
C VAL A 145 -13.83 -19.69 -0.14
N ASN A 146 -12.60 -19.93 -0.59
CA ASN A 146 -11.38 -19.46 0.03
C ASN A 146 -10.96 -18.08 -0.54
N ILE A 147 -10.47 -17.21 0.32
CA ILE A 147 -10.01 -15.87 -0.02
C ILE A 147 -8.48 -15.84 0.03
N TYR A 148 -7.88 -15.30 -1.03
CA TYR A 148 -6.44 -15.11 -1.18
C TYR A 148 -6.13 -13.63 -1.37
N THR A 149 -4.97 -13.19 -0.91
CA THR A 149 -4.48 -11.83 -1.11
C THR A 149 -3.49 -11.77 -2.26
N HIS A 150 -3.32 -10.60 -2.87
CA HIS A 150 -2.32 -10.32 -3.89
C HIS A 150 -1.69 -8.94 -3.64
N SER A 151 -0.39 -8.83 -3.89
CA SER A 151 0.38 -7.58 -3.78
C SER A 151 0.15 -6.84 -2.44
N GLU A 152 -0.42 -5.63 -2.47
CA GLU A 152 -0.59 -4.79 -1.28
C GLU A 152 -1.66 -5.29 -0.29
N MET A 153 -2.34 -6.41 -0.59
CA MET A 153 -3.23 -7.06 0.37
C MET A 153 -2.51 -8.04 1.30
N LEU A 154 -1.24 -8.41 1.05
CA LEU A 154 -0.47 -9.31 1.93
C LEU A 154 -0.52 -8.91 3.42
N PRO A 155 -0.36 -7.63 3.82
CA PRO A 155 -0.41 -7.23 5.22
C PRO A 155 -1.72 -7.50 5.94
N ALA A 156 -2.83 -7.75 5.23
CA ALA A 156 -4.12 -8.09 5.81
C ALA A 156 -4.05 -9.28 6.78
N HIS A 157 -3.16 -10.24 6.50
CA HIS A 157 -2.95 -11.43 7.31
C HIS A 157 -2.43 -11.13 8.73
N GLY A 158 -1.80 -9.97 8.93
CA GLY A 158 -1.33 -9.54 10.25
C GLY A 158 -2.45 -9.08 11.18
N TYR A 159 -3.60 -8.66 10.65
CA TYR A 159 -4.67 -8.06 11.45
C TYR A 159 -5.46 -9.13 12.24
N PRO A 160 -5.55 -9.01 13.58
CA PRO A 160 -6.19 -10.02 14.43
C PRO A 160 -7.65 -10.31 14.07
N LEU A 161 -8.44 -9.31 13.66
CA LEU A 161 -9.84 -9.52 13.29
C LEU A 161 -9.96 -10.34 12.00
N LEU A 162 -9.20 -9.99 10.96
CA LEU A 162 -9.25 -10.66 9.66
C LEU A 162 -8.74 -12.11 9.77
N LYS A 163 -7.72 -12.34 10.61
CA LYS A 163 -7.15 -13.68 10.84
C LYS A 163 -8.12 -14.68 11.47
N LYS A 164 -9.24 -14.23 12.06
CA LYS A 164 -10.28 -15.12 12.61
C LYS A 164 -11.03 -15.90 11.54
N PHE A 165 -11.01 -15.44 10.29
CA PHE A 165 -11.68 -16.11 9.18
C PHE A 165 -10.79 -17.23 8.62
N PRO A 166 -11.11 -18.52 8.83
CA PRO A 166 -10.23 -19.64 8.46
C PRO A 166 -10.15 -19.87 6.95
N HIS A 167 -11.04 -19.23 6.18
CA HIS A 167 -11.04 -19.20 4.72
C HIS A 167 -10.24 -18.03 4.15
N LEU A 168 -9.70 -17.11 4.96
CA LEU A 168 -8.57 -16.26 4.56
C LEU A 168 -7.31 -17.12 4.56
N LYS A 169 -6.80 -17.48 3.38
CA LYS A 169 -5.76 -18.49 3.22
C LYS A 169 -4.37 -17.89 3.10
N GLY A 170 -3.93 -17.62 1.87
CA GLY A 170 -2.56 -17.24 1.55
C GLY A 170 -2.46 -16.00 0.68
N ASN A 171 -1.24 -15.69 0.25
CA ASN A 171 -0.98 -14.70 -0.77
C ASN A 171 -0.64 -15.40 -2.10
N VAL A 172 -0.99 -14.79 -3.23
CA VAL A 172 -0.66 -15.32 -4.56
C VAL A 172 0.08 -14.24 -5.33
N GLY A 173 1.14 -14.62 -6.03
CA GLY A 173 1.94 -13.72 -6.85
C GLY A 173 2.71 -12.67 -6.05
N LYS A 174 3.28 -11.72 -6.79
CA LYS A 174 4.22 -10.72 -6.27
C LYS A 174 3.58 -9.31 -6.21
N ALA A 175 4.34 -8.30 -6.65
CA ALA A 175 3.88 -6.93 -6.81
C ALA A 175 2.99 -6.78 -8.05
N TRP A 176 2.18 -5.72 -8.06
CA TRP A 176 1.14 -5.44 -9.05
C TRP A 176 1.44 -5.69 -10.54
N TYR A 177 2.69 -5.61 -11.01
CA TYR A 177 2.98 -5.71 -12.45
C TYR A 177 2.98 -7.15 -12.98
N ASP A 178 3.04 -8.17 -12.13
CA ASP A 178 2.89 -9.56 -12.55
C ASP A 178 1.42 -9.99 -12.71
N GLN A 179 0.49 -9.10 -12.33
CA GLN A 179 -0.94 -9.39 -12.23
C GLN A 179 -1.54 -9.98 -13.50
N ARG A 180 -1.09 -9.59 -14.70
CA ARG A 180 -1.69 -10.13 -15.93
C ARG A 180 -1.49 -11.63 -16.07
N ARG A 181 -0.29 -12.12 -15.72
CA ARG A 181 0.01 -13.55 -15.71
C ARG A 181 -0.71 -14.22 -14.55
N VAL A 182 -0.56 -13.67 -13.34
CA VAL A 182 -1.17 -14.23 -12.14
C VAL A 182 -2.69 -14.34 -12.29
N PHE A 183 -3.35 -13.32 -12.82
CA PHE A 183 -4.81 -13.28 -12.97
C PHE A 183 -5.29 -14.21 -14.08
N GLU A 184 -4.55 -14.34 -15.19
CA GLU A 184 -4.86 -15.33 -16.23
C GLU A 184 -4.79 -16.75 -15.67
N ASP A 185 -3.71 -17.06 -14.95
CA ASP A 185 -3.45 -18.41 -14.41
C ASP A 185 -4.31 -18.74 -13.17
N PHE A 186 -4.78 -17.73 -12.43
CA PHE A 186 -5.57 -17.92 -11.22
C PHE A 186 -6.96 -18.49 -11.59
N PRO A 187 -7.37 -19.66 -11.07
CA PRO A 187 -8.59 -20.34 -11.51
C PRO A 187 -9.89 -19.73 -10.97
N GLY A 188 -9.79 -18.91 -9.92
CA GLY A 188 -10.93 -18.32 -9.22
C GLY A 188 -11.33 -16.93 -9.72
N ALA A 189 -12.28 -16.30 -9.02
CA ALA A 189 -12.68 -14.93 -9.30
C ALA A 189 -11.68 -13.93 -8.71
N ILE A 190 -11.70 -12.68 -9.18
CA ILE A 190 -10.75 -11.64 -8.78
C ILE A 190 -11.53 -10.40 -8.30
N LEU A 191 -11.04 -9.80 -7.21
CA LEU A 191 -11.52 -8.53 -6.69
C LEU A 191 -10.40 -7.48 -6.68
N GLY A 192 -10.61 -6.39 -7.42
CA GLY A 192 -9.69 -5.26 -7.53
C GLY A 192 -10.21 -4.09 -6.73
N THR A 193 -9.62 -3.86 -5.56
CA THR A 193 -10.14 -2.87 -4.61
C THR A 193 -9.63 -1.45 -4.83
N THR A 194 -8.42 -1.31 -5.36
CA THR A 194 -7.73 -0.04 -5.61
C THR A 194 -6.78 -0.20 -6.80
N ASN A 195 -5.95 0.81 -7.08
CA ASN A 195 -4.76 0.62 -7.91
C ASN A 195 -3.82 -0.44 -7.31
N CYS A 196 -2.92 -1.06 -8.08
CA CYS A 196 -2.72 -0.88 -9.52
C CYS A 196 -3.48 -1.95 -10.31
N LEU A 197 -4.49 -1.54 -11.07
CA LEU A 197 -5.20 -2.41 -12.00
C LEU A 197 -4.72 -2.15 -13.42
N MET A 198 -4.28 -3.19 -14.11
CA MET A 198 -3.86 -3.06 -15.51
C MET A 198 -5.02 -3.35 -16.45
N PRO A 199 -5.18 -2.60 -17.57
CA PRO A 199 -6.14 -2.94 -18.61
C PRO A 199 -6.00 -4.40 -19.02
N VAL A 200 -7.14 -5.09 -19.08
CA VAL A 200 -7.23 -6.52 -19.36
C VAL A 200 -6.77 -6.78 -20.79
N LYS A 201 -5.86 -7.74 -20.94
CA LYS A 201 -5.41 -8.26 -22.25
C LYS A 201 -5.67 -9.76 -22.42
N GLY A 202 -6.17 -10.41 -21.38
CA GLY A 202 -6.36 -11.86 -21.29
C GLY A 202 -7.85 -12.23 -21.20
N THR A 203 -8.13 -13.42 -20.69
CA THR A 203 -9.47 -14.02 -20.71
C THR A 203 -10.22 -13.94 -19.37
N TYR A 204 -9.68 -13.20 -18.39
CA TYR A 204 -10.19 -13.16 -17.02
C TYR A 204 -11.18 -12.03 -16.70
N SER A 205 -11.60 -11.22 -17.68
CA SER A 205 -12.47 -10.05 -17.40
C SER A 205 -13.84 -10.46 -16.87
N ASP A 206 -14.41 -11.58 -17.34
CA ASP A 206 -15.74 -12.07 -16.95
C ASP A 206 -15.82 -12.56 -15.49
N ARG A 207 -14.66 -12.83 -14.88
CA ARG A 207 -14.51 -13.25 -13.47
C ARG A 207 -13.80 -12.22 -12.61
N PHE A 208 -13.64 -11.01 -13.12
CA PHE A 208 -13.04 -9.89 -12.39
C PHE A 208 -14.15 -8.91 -11.96
N TYR A 209 -14.04 -8.45 -10.72
CA TYR A 209 -14.86 -7.41 -10.12
C TYR A 209 -13.97 -6.27 -9.62
N SER A 210 -14.42 -5.05 -9.84
CA SER A 210 -13.80 -3.83 -9.30
C SER A 210 -14.64 -3.27 -8.14
N TYR A 211 -14.01 -2.54 -7.23
CA TYR A 211 -14.67 -1.95 -6.05
C TYR A 211 -14.29 -0.47 -5.89
N GLY A 212 -15.16 0.31 -5.25
CA GLY A 212 -14.91 1.71 -4.92
C GLY A 212 -14.58 2.57 -6.15
N VAL A 213 -13.49 3.33 -6.10
CA VAL A 213 -13.05 4.20 -7.22
C VAL A 213 -12.36 3.41 -8.34
N ALA A 214 -11.85 2.21 -8.07
CA ALA A 214 -11.12 1.42 -9.07
C ALA A 214 -12.06 0.90 -10.17
N GLY A 215 -11.60 0.86 -11.43
CA GLY A 215 -12.42 0.40 -12.55
C GLY A 215 -11.58 -0.06 -13.74
N LEU A 216 -12.15 -0.98 -14.52
CA LEU A 216 -11.61 -1.51 -15.77
C LEU A 216 -12.76 -1.75 -16.75
N GLU A 217 -12.50 -1.52 -18.04
CA GLU A 217 -13.43 -1.84 -19.11
C GLU A 217 -13.72 -3.36 -19.14
N GLY A 218 -14.99 -3.74 -19.32
CA GLY A 218 -15.41 -5.15 -19.43
C GLY A 218 -15.32 -5.96 -18.13
N VAL A 219 -15.14 -5.32 -16.98
CA VAL A 219 -15.06 -5.93 -15.65
C VAL A 219 -16.31 -5.55 -14.85
N ASN A 220 -16.84 -6.48 -14.04
CA ASN A 220 -18.01 -6.20 -13.22
C ASN A 220 -17.70 -5.19 -12.10
N LYS A 221 -18.72 -4.53 -11.57
CA LYS A 221 -18.60 -3.61 -10.44
C LYS A 221 -19.32 -4.19 -9.22
N ILE A 222 -18.66 -4.13 -8.06
CA ILE A 222 -19.35 -4.33 -6.78
C ILE A 222 -20.10 -3.04 -6.46
N GLU A 223 -21.39 -3.16 -6.21
CA GLU A 223 -22.30 -2.06 -5.87
C GLU A 223 -22.85 -2.30 -4.46
N ASP A 224 -23.04 -1.22 -3.69
CA ASP A 224 -23.64 -1.23 -2.35
C ASP A 224 -23.04 -2.26 -1.39
N ASP A 225 -21.72 -2.46 -1.44
CA ASP A 225 -20.99 -3.46 -0.67
C ASP A 225 -21.53 -4.90 -0.82
N ASN A 226 -22.26 -5.19 -1.90
CA ASN A 226 -22.83 -6.51 -2.15
C ASN A 226 -21.84 -7.41 -2.90
N PHE A 227 -21.17 -8.30 -2.17
CA PHE A 227 -20.21 -9.25 -2.73
C PHE A 227 -20.85 -10.56 -3.21
N ALA A 228 -22.18 -10.72 -3.10
CA ALA A 228 -22.86 -11.95 -3.53
C ALA A 228 -22.56 -12.35 -4.99
N PRO A 229 -22.60 -11.44 -5.99
CA PRO A 229 -22.29 -11.80 -7.38
C PRO A 229 -20.87 -12.33 -7.57
N LEU A 230 -19.89 -11.75 -6.87
CA LEU A 230 -18.50 -12.20 -6.89
C LEU A 230 -18.37 -13.60 -6.27
N ILE A 231 -19.03 -13.84 -5.14
CA ILE A 231 -19.02 -15.13 -4.44
C ILE A 231 -19.67 -16.22 -5.30
N GLU A 232 -20.83 -15.94 -5.89
CA GLU A 232 -21.52 -16.85 -6.81
C GLU A 232 -20.67 -17.18 -8.04
N LYS A 233 -20.01 -16.17 -8.62
CA LYS A 233 -19.06 -16.37 -9.70
C LYS A 233 -17.92 -17.30 -9.28
N ALA A 234 -17.31 -17.07 -8.11
CA ALA A 234 -16.25 -17.94 -7.59
C ALA A 234 -16.71 -19.39 -7.38
N LEU A 235 -17.94 -19.60 -6.90
CA LEU A 235 -18.54 -20.93 -6.72
C LEU A 235 -18.76 -21.66 -8.06
N SER A 236 -19.09 -20.93 -9.13
CA SER A 236 -19.26 -21.49 -10.47
C SER A 236 -17.95 -21.91 -11.15
N LEU A 237 -16.82 -21.30 -10.75
CA LEU A 237 -15.51 -21.52 -11.38
C LEU A 237 -14.86 -22.83 -10.89
N PRO A 238 -13.88 -23.41 -11.62
CA PRO A 238 -13.21 -24.63 -11.20
C PRO A 238 -12.58 -24.52 -9.80
N ALA A 239 -12.57 -25.62 -9.06
CA ALA A 239 -11.79 -25.70 -7.82
C ALA A 239 -10.30 -25.87 -8.14
N ALA A 240 -9.44 -25.27 -7.33
CA ALA A 240 -7.99 -25.37 -7.44
C ALA A 240 -7.41 -26.44 -6.52
N ASP A 241 -6.29 -27.04 -6.90
CA ASP A 241 -5.37 -27.75 -6.01
C ASP A 241 -3.92 -27.49 -6.44
N ILE A 242 -3.46 -26.25 -6.19
CA ILE A 242 -2.11 -25.79 -6.49
C ILE A 242 -1.26 -25.91 -5.23
N ARG A 243 -0.18 -26.69 -5.32
CA ARG A 243 0.76 -26.90 -4.22
C ARG A 243 1.94 -25.93 -4.33
N SER A 244 2.30 -25.35 -3.20
CA SER A 244 3.49 -24.51 -3.03
C SER A 244 3.95 -24.63 -1.57
N ASP A 245 5.26 -24.65 -1.38
CA ASP A 245 5.96 -24.63 -0.09
C ASP A 245 6.52 -23.24 0.26
N LYS A 246 6.36 -22.26 -0.64
CA LYS A 246 6.81 -20.88 -0.41
C LYS A 246 6.06 -20.23 0.74
N LEU A 247 6.81 -19.42 1.49
CA LEU A 247 6.32 -18.69 2.65
C LEU A 247 6.74 -17.23 2.56
N LEU A 248 5.87 -16.35 3.05
CA LEU A 248 6.12 -14.93 3.22
C LEU A 248 5.91 -14.54 4.68
N VAL A 249 6.61 -13.52 5.15
CA VAL A 249 6.43 -12.95 6.50
C VAL A 249 5.88 -11.53 6.37
N THR A 250 4.87 -11.21 7.18
CA THR A 250 4.26 -9.88 7.26
C THR A 250 3.68 -9.62 8.65
N GLY A 251 3.03 -8.47 8.85
CA GLY A 251 2.25 -8.16 10.04
C GLY A 251 3.02 -7.46 11.16
N TYR A 252 4.20 -6.90 10.89
CA TYR A 252 4.84 -6.01 11.85
C TYR A 252 4.13 -4.65 11.83
N HIS A 253 3.98 -4.04 13.00
CA HIS A 253 3.44 -2.69 13.17
C HIS A 253 4.35 -1.91 14.11
N HIS A 254 4.34 -0.56 14.07
CA HIS A 254 5.21 0.21 14.96
C HIS A 254 4.95 -0.10 16.43
N GLU A 255 3.71 -0.33 16.87
CA GLU A 255 3.43 -0.75 18.25
C GLU A 255 4.06 -2.11 18.58
N SER A 256 3.96 -3.09 17.68
CA SER A 256 4.55 -4.42 17.86
C SER A 256 6.08 -4.37 17.89
N VAL A 257 6.69 -3.53 17.04
CA VAL A 257 8.15 -3.32 17.01
C VAL A 257 8.64 -2.53 18.22
N LEU A 258 7.90 -1.51 18.66
CA LEU A 258 8.22 -0.74 19.86
C LEU A 258 8.03 -1.55 21.14
N GLY A 259 7.20 -2.60 21.13
CA GLY A 259 7.19 -3.62 22.18
C GLY A 259 8.55 -4.31 22.37
N LEU A 260 9.36 -4.40 21.31
CA LEU A 260 10.74 -4.92 21.34
C LEU A 260 11.78 -3.81 21.62
N ALA A 261 11.37 -2.57 21.90
CA ALA A 261 12.29 -1.44 22.01
C ALA A 261 13.42 -1.65 23.02
N PRO A 262 13.22 -2.22 24.23
CA PRO A 262 14.32 -2.47 25.15
C PRO A 262 15.40 -3.38 24.57
N GLU A 263 15.01 -4.47 23.90
CA GLU A 263 15.93 -5.41 23.26
C GLU A 263 16.64 -4.77 22.06
N ILE A 264 15.91 -4.00 21.25
CA ILE A 264 16.47 -3.26 20.12
C ILE A 264 17.49 -2.22 20.59
N ILE A 265 17.16 -1.45 21.62
CA ILE A 265 18.05 -0.42 22.20
C ILE A 265 19.31 -1.08 22.75
N ASP A 266 19.19 -2.18 23.49
CA ASP A 266 20.34 -2.93 24.01
C ASP A 266 21.20 -3.48 22.85
N ALA A 267 20.58 -4.08 21.83
CA ALA A 267 21.28 -4.62 20.68
C ALA A 267 22.05 -3.52 19.90
N VAL A 268 21.50 -2.31 19.80
CA VAL A 268 22.21 -1.16 19.21
C VAL A 268 23.36 -0.70 20.12
N LYS A 269 23.12 -0.53 21.43
CA LYS A 269 24.15 -0.07 22.39
C LYS A 269 25.33 -1.03 22.50
N THR A 270 25.06 -2.34 22.47
CA THR A 270 26.07 -3.41 22.51
C THR A 270 26.69 -3.67 21.14
N GLY A 271 26.22 -2.99 20.08
CA GLY A 271 26.76 -3.09 18.73
C GLY A 271 26.38 -4.37 17.98
N LYS A 272 25.43 -5.16 18.50
CA LYS A 272 24.81 -6.31 17.81
C LYS A 272 23.99 -5.88 16.61
N ILE A 273 23.32 -4.73 16.67
CA ILE A 273 22.74 -4.05 15.51
C ILE A 273 23.63 -2.85 15.16
N LYS A 274 24.09 -2.80 13.91
CA LYS A 274 24.92 -1.69 13.40
C LYS A 274 24.13 -0.65 12.63
N ARG A 275 23.07 -1.06 11.93
CA ARG A 275 22.28 -0.16 11.08
C ARG A 275 20.91 -0.74 10.75
N PHE A 276 19.93 0.16 10.67
CA PHE A 276 18.64 -0.10 10.04
C PHE A 276 18.66 0.43 8.60
N PHE A 277 18.12 -0.33 7.67
CA PHE A 277 17.91 0.07 6.28
C PHE A 277 16.42 0.13 6.00
N VAL A 278 15.93 1.31 5.64
CA VAL A 278 14.56 1.44 5.14
C VAL A 278 14.60 1.18 3.63
N ILE A 279 14.17 -0.02 3.22
CA ILE A 279 14.03 -0.41 1.80
C ILE A 279 12.52 -0.54 1.54
N ALA A 280 11.88 0.58 1.24
CA ALA A 280 10.44 0.70 1.09
C ALA A 280 10.06 1.36 -0.25
N GLY A 281 8.77 1.37 -0.57
CA GLY A 281 8.22 2.05 -1.73
C GLY A 281 7.65 1.10 -2.78
N CYS A 282 7.32 1.62 -3.95
CA CYS A 282 6.61 0.86 -4.96
C CYS A 282 7.56 0.10 -5.88
N ASP A 283 7.18 -1.12 -6.27
CA ASP A 283 7.87 -1.88 -7.31
C ASP A 283 7.37 -1.48 -8.72
N ALA A 284 8.18 -1.75 -9.72
CA ALA A 284 7.91 -1.46 -11.13
C ALA A 284 8.47 -2.59 -12.02
N PRO A 285 7.93 -2.81 -13.23
CA PRO A 285 8.46 -3.81 -14.15
C PRO A 285 9.89 -3.48 -14.62
N GLY A 286 10.66 -4.51 -14.97
CA GLY A 286 12.01 -4.37 -15.52
C GLY A 286 13.12 -4.60 -14.50
N LYS A 287 14.37 -4.43 -14.97
CA LYS A 287 15.60 -4.74 -14.21
C LYS A 287 16.00 -3.69 -13.19
N GLY A 288 15.46 -2.46 -13.27
CA GLY A 288 15.84 -1.38 -12.36
C GLY A 288 15.62 -1.74 -10.88
N GLY A 289 14.60 -2.55 -10.58
CA GLY A 289 14.32 -3.02 -9.23
C GLY A 289 15.29 -4.08 -8.68
N GLU A 290 16.13 -4.70 -9.52
CA GLU A 290 17.12 -5.69 -9.06
C GLU A 290 18.18 -5.07 -8.14
N TYR A 291 18.46 -3.78 -8.29
CA TYR A 291 19.29 -3.03 -7.36
C TYR A 291 18.84 -3.19 -5.89
N TYR A 292 17.53 -3.17 -5.63
CA TYR A 292 17.01 -3.29 -4.26
C TYR A 292 17.12 -4.72 -3.72
N ARG A 293 17.03 -5.73 -4.59
CA ARG A 293 17.31 -7.11 -4.21
C ARG A 293 18.78 -7.29 -3.86
N GLU A 294 19.67 -6.84 -4.73
CA GLU A 294 21.12 -6.89 -4.50
C GLU A 294 21.51 -6.14 -3.22
N LEU A 295 20.95 -4.94 -3.02
CA LEU A 295 21.14 -4.18 -1.79
C LEU A 295 20.72 -5.01 -0.57
N ALA A 296 19.47 -5.48 -0.52
CA ALA A 296 18.93 -6.21 0.63
C ALA A 296 19.77 -7.47 0.95
N LEU A 297 20.12 -8.27 -0.06
CA LEU A 297 20.89 -9.52 0.12
C LEU A 297 22.36 -9.27 0.47
N SER A 298 22.92 -8.12 0.10
CA SER A 298 24.31 -7.75 0.45
C SER A 298 24.48 -7.24 1.87
N LEU A 299 23.39 -6.94 2.59
CA LEU A 299 23.47 -6.34 3.92
C LEU A 299 24.07 -7.33 4.94
N PRO A 300 25.04 -6.87 5.77
CA PRO A 300 25.60 -7.69 6.85
C PRO A 300 24.53 -8.24 7.81
N GLU A 301 24.84 -9.37 8.47
CA GLU A 301 23.92 -10.03 9.41
C GLU A 301 23.55 -9.18 10.64
N ASN A 302 24.36 -8.17 10.97
CA ASN A 302 24.09 -7.22 12.04
C ASN A 302 23.27 -5.99 11.59
N CYS A 303 22.64 -6.07 10.43
CA CYS A 303 21.74 -5.03 9.91
C CYS A 303 20.30 -5.54 9.84
N VAL A 304 19.35 -4.61 10.04
CA VAL A 304 17.90 -4.87 10.01
C VAL A 304 17.27 -4.08 8.86
N ILE A 305 16.40 -4.73 8.09
CA ILE A 305 15.62 -4.16 7.01
C ILE A 305 14.22 -3.82 7.52
N LEU A 306 13.84 -2.57 7.38
CA LEU A 306 12.45 -2.11 7.54
C LEU A 306 11.87 -1.90 6.14
N THR A 307 10.74 -2.52 5.84
CA THR A 307 10.08 -2.37 4.55
C THR A 307 8.59 -2.05 4.71
N THR A 308 8.02 -1.47 3.66
CA THR A 308 6.58 -1.29 3.44
C THR A 308 6.33 -1.33 1.95
N SER A 309 5.05 -1.44 1.56
CA SER A 309 4.61 -1.34 0.16
C SER A 309 5.11 -2.48 -0.73
N CYS A 310 4.66 -2.50 -1.99
CA CYS A 310 4.92 -3.60 -2.91
C CYS A 310 6.38 -3.77 -3.34
N GLY A 311 7.27 -2.81 -3.07
CA GLY A 311 8.71 -2.94 -3.25
C GLY A 311 9.32 -4.12 -2.48
N LYS A 312 8.68 -4.55 -1.38
CA LYS A 312 9.07 -5.73 -0.60
C LYS A 312 9.21 -7.00 -1.44
N TYR A 313 8.42 -7.13 -2.52
CA TYR A 313 8.41 -8.31 -3.38
C TYR A 313 9.71 -8.55 -4.18
N ARG A 314 10.66 -7.61 -4.12
CA ARG A 314 12.00 -7.80 -4.67
C ARG A 314 12.88 -8.71 -3.83
N PHE A 315 12.58 -8.86 -2.54
CA PHE A 315 13.47 -9.56 -1.61
C PHE A 315 12.75 -10.30 -0.47
N ASN A 316 11.42 -10.19 -0.33
CA ASN A 316 10.66 -10.86 0.74
C ASN A 316 10.52 -12.38 0.56
N ASP A 317 11.00 -12.93 -0.56
CA ASP A 317 11.16 -14.37 -0.81
C ASP A 317 12.39 -14.96 -0.13
N HIS A 318 13.25 -14.12 0.45
CA HIS A 318 14.46 -14.53 1.15
C HIS A 318 14.26 -14.55 2.67
N ASP A 319 14.72 -15.63 3.32
CA ASP A 319 14.79 -15.70 4.78
C ASP A 319 16.04 -14.98 5.29
N PHE A 320 15.85 -13.79 5.86
CA PHE A 320 16.93 -13.01 6.44
C PHE A 320 17.34 -13.46 7.85
N GLY A 321 16.58 -14.34 8.50
CA GLY A 321 16.82 -14.80 9.86
C GLY A 321 16.71 -13.70 10.92
N THR A 322 17.38 -13.90 12.05
CA THR A 322 17.48 -12.95 13.17
C THR A 322 18.87 -12.34 13.27
N VAL A 323 18.99 -11.21 13.97
CA VAL A 323 20.29 -10.60 14.26
C VAL A 323 21.08 -11.53 15.19
N PRO A 324 22.34 -11.89 14.87
CA PRO A 324 23.13 -12.84 15.64
C PRO A 324 23.17 -12.53 17.15
N GLY A 325 22.85 -13.53 17.98
CA GLY A 325 22.84 -13.38 19.44
C GLY A 325 21.65 -12.59 20.00
N THR A 326 20.56 -12.48 19.22
CA THR A 326 19.27 -11.91 19.62
C THR A 326 18.11 -12.68 18.97
N ASN A 327 16.87 -12.36 19.37
CA ASN A 327 15.65 -12.84 18.69
C ASN A 327 15.05 -11.79 17.74
N ILE A 328 15.78 -10.71 17.45
CA ILE A 328 15.27 -9.59 16.64
C ILE A 328 15.28 -10.00 15.16
N PRO A 329 14.13 -9.98 14.46
CA PRO A 329 14.07 -10.29 13.03
C PRO A 329 14.90 -9.31 12.20
N ARG A 330 15.64 -9.81 11.22
CA ARG A 330 16.39 -8.96 10.27
C ARG A 330 15.51 -8.36 9.18
N TYR A 331 14.32 -8.92 8.97
CA TYR A 331 13.35 -8.42 8.01
C TYR A 331 12.05 -8.09 8.74
N ILE A 332 11.64 -6.83 8.68
CA ILE A 332 10.45 -6.29 9.33
C ILE A 332 9.59 -5.62 8.26
N ASP A 333 8.56 -6.35 7.82
CA ASP A 333 7.51 -5.82 6.95
C ASP A 333 6.43 -5.10 7.76
N LEU A 334 6.47 -3.77 7.71
CA LEU A 334 5.58 -2.88 8.44
C LEU A 334 4.19 -2.74 7.79
N GLY A 335 3.97 -3.34 6.61
CA GLY A 335 2.66 -3.42 5.97
C GLY A 335 2.58 -2.72 4.61
N GLN A 336 1.43 -2.08 4.36
CA GLN A 336 1.11 -1.38 3.11
C GLN A 336 1.89 -0.06 2.99
N CYS A 337 1.78 0.63 1.86
CA CYS A 337 2.37 1.96 1.68
C CYS A 337 1.92 3.00 2.72
N ASN A 338 0.66 3.02 3.15
CA ASN A 338 0.19 3.88 4.25
C ASN A 338 0.93 3.60 5.57
N ASN A 339 1.45 2.39 5.77
CA ASN A 339 2.19 2.07 6.98
C ASN A 339 3.64 2.59 6.96
N SER A 340 4.10 3.33 5.94
CA SER A 340 5.41 4.01 6.01
C SER A 340 5.48 5.00 7.19
N GLY A 341 4.34 5.50 7.69
CA GLY A 341 4.28 6.25 8.94
C GLY A 341 4.80 5.46 10.15
N SER A 342 4.64 4.13 10.18
CA SER A 342 5.22 3.25 11.21
C SER A 342 6.74 3.33 11.25
N ALA A 343 7.41 3.39 10.10
CA ALA A 343 8.87 3.49 10.05
C ALA A 343 9.36 4.81 10.67
N VAL A 344 8.64 5.91 10.40
CA VAL A 344 8.93 7.22 10.99
C VAL A 344 8.67 7.23 12.49
N LYS A 345 7.56 6.64 12.96
CA LYS A 345 7.25 6.49 14.40
C LYS A 345 8.35 5.69 15.13
N ILE A 346 8.83 4.61 14.53
CA ILE A 346 9.96 3.82 15.07
C ILE A 346 11.24 4.67 15.13
N ALA A 347 11.59 5.36 14.05
CA ALA A 347 12.78 6.20 14.00
C ALA A 347 12.75 7.31 15.05
N ALA A 348 11.60 8.00 15.20
CA ALA A 348 11.40 9.04 16.20
C ALA A 348 11.51 8.50 17.63
N ALA A 349 10.94 7.33 17.92
CA ALA A 349 11.05 6.70 19.24
C ALA A 349 12.50 6.31 19.58
N LEU A 350 13.23 5.73 18.61
CA LEU A 350 14.65 5.40 18.79
C LEU A 350 15.48 6.67 19.00
N ALA A 351 15.28 7.72 18.20
CA ALA A 351 15.97 8.98 18.36
C ALA A 351 15.74 9.58 19.75
N GLY A 352 14.51 9.53 20.26
CA GLY A 352 14.18 9.92 21.63
C GLY A 352 14.91 9.08 22.68
N ALA A 353 14.98 7.76 22.51
CA ALA A 353 15.69 6.86 23.42
C ALA A 353 17.22 7.06 23.42
N PHE A 354 17.79 7.53 22.31
CA PHE A 354 19.22 7.83 22.17
C PHE A 354 19.56 9.30 22.44
N GLY A 355 18.56 10.16 22.64
CA GLY A 355 18.78 11.60 22.85
C GLY A 355 19.40 12.29 21.63
N CYS A 356 19.05 11.87 20.42
CA CYS A 356 19.56 12.42 19.16
C CYS A 356 18.43 12.92 18.25
N THR A 357 18.79 13.58 17.15
CA THR A 357 17.83 13.91 16.08
C THR A 357 17.49 12.65 15.28
N VAL A 358 16.33 12.68 14.62
CA VAL A 358 15.90 11.65 13.64
C VAL A 358 16.82 11.64 12.43
#